data_AF-A0A822GAF5-F1
#
_entry.id   AF-A0A822GAF5-F1
#
_cell.length_a   1.000
_cell.length_b   1.000
_cell.length_c   1.000
_cell.angle_alpha   90.00
_cell.angle_beta   90.00
_cell.angle_gamma   90.00
#
_symmetry.space_group_name_H-M   'P 1'
#
loop_
_entity.id
_entity.type
_entity.pdbx_description
1 polymer ?
#
loop_
_entity_poly.entity_id
_entity_poly.type
_entity_poly.pdbx_seq_one_letter_code
_entity_poly.pdbx_strand_id
1 'polypeptide(L)'
;MGSDVEDDKVLKIIEHFRPNVLMGSPYRLMQLALFIEKHYQTNEKIHFEKIFFACEPLNNLKRDYFKRVFHCSTCLGFYGSAETGVFACQTPEYSTTRLYMYPKELVQVDINNEQIIVTNLVRRRNQLIRFNTGGLGRLIPTDDNE
;
A
#
# COMPACT_ATOMS: atom_id res chain seq x y z
N MET A 1 5.01 6.24 -11.63
CA MET A 1 5.38 4.81 -11.67
C MET A 1 4.89 4.26 -13.00
N GLY A 2 5.68 3.44 -13.69
CA GLY A 2 5.44 3.05 -15.09
C GLY A 2 4.12 2.30 -15.29
N SER A 3 3.05 3.03 -15.63
CA SER A 3 1.74 2.48 -15.96
C SER A 3 1.76 1.65 -17.24
N ASP A 4 2.72 1.93 -18.13
CA ASP A 4 2.76 1.42 -19.52
C ASP A 4 3.80 0.31 -19.72
N VAL A 5 4.27 -0.33 -18.64
CA VAL A 5 5.14 -1.50 -18.78
C VAL A 5 4.27 -2.74 -18.97
N GLU A 6 4.43 -3.37 -20.13
CA GLU A 6 3.83 -4.66 -20.49
C GLU A 6 4.12 -5.73 -19.43
N ASP A 7 3.11 -6.55 -19.12
CA ASP A 7 3.20 -7.57 -18.07
C ASP A 7 4.27 -8.64 -18.35
N ASP A 8 4.55 -8.95 -19.61
CA ASP A 8 5.61 -9.90 -19.99
C ASP A 8 7.01 -9.40 -19.55
N LYS A 9 7.24 -8.09 -19.64
CA LYS A 9 8.48 -7.45 -19.18
C LYS A 9 8.56 -7.45 -17.66
N VAL A 10 7.45 -7.18 -16.99
CA VAL A 10 7.38 -7.26 -15.52
C VAL A 10 7.69 -8.68 -15.05
N LEU A 11 7.17 -9.72 -15.71
CA LEU A 11 7.49 -11.10 -15.39
C LEU A 11 8.95 -11.45 -15.61
N LYS A 12 9.56 -11.02 -16.71
CA LYS A 12 11.01 -11.22 -16.91
C LYS A 12 11.86 -10.63 -15.79
N ILE A 13 11.45 -9.46 -15.27
CA ILE A 13 12.10 -8.84 -14.10
C ILE A 13 11.87 -9.68 -12.84
N ILE A 14 10.65 -10.15 -12.59
CA ILE A 14 10.33 -11.02 -11.45
C ILE A 14 11.13 -12.32 -11.51
N GLU A 15 11.21 -12.98 -12.67
CA GLU A 15 11.95 -14.22 -12.86
C GLU A 15 13.46 -14.03 -12.67
N HIS A 16 14.00 -12.89 -13.11
CA HIS A 16 15.41 -12.56 -13.00
C HIS A 16 15.82 -12.24 -11.56
N PHE A 17 15.10 -11.33 -10.89
CA PHE A 17 15.48 -10.86 -9.56
C PHE A 17 14.89 -11.68 -8.41
N ARG A 18 13.83 -12.44 -8.67
CA ARG A 18 13.06 -13.23 -7.67
C ARG A 18 12.76 -12.41 -6.40
N PRO A 19 12.10 -11.25 -6.54
CA PRO A 19 11.78 -10.41 -5.40
C PRO A 19 10.81 -11.14 -4.45
N ASN A 20 11.01 -10.97 -3.14
CA ASN A 20 10.09 -11.48 -2.13
C ASN A 20 8.97 -10.49 -1.76
N VAL A 21 9.04 -9.25 -2.24
CA VAL A 21 8.01 -8.23 -2.03
C VAL A 21 7.59 -7.61 -3.35
N LEU A 22 6.28 -7.51 -3.57
CA LEU A 22 5.69 -6.79 -4.69
C LEU A 22 5.04 -5.51 -4.19
N MET A 23 5.17 -4.40 -4.93
CA MET A 23 4.52 -3.13 -4.58
C MET A 23 3.81 -2.52 -5.78
N GLY A 24 2.60 -2.01 -5.58
CA GLY A 24 1.86 -1.31 -6.63
C GLY A 24 0.46 -0.86 -6.20
N SER A 25 -0.27 -0.19 -7.09
CA SER A 25 -1.69 0.06 -6.83
C SER A 25 -2.47 -1.25 -6.94
N PRO A 26 -3.55 -1.43 -6.14
CA PRO A 26 -4.43 -2.61 -6.23
C PRO A 26 -4.90 -2.91 -7.66
N TYR A 27 -5.19 -1.89 -8.47
CA TYR A 27 -5.53 -2.07 -9.88
C TYR A 27 -4.38 -2.70 -10.70
N ARG A 28 -3.17 -2.14 -10.64
CA ARG A 28 -2.04 -2.64 -11.44
C ARG A 28 -1.63 -4.05 -11.03
N LEU A 29 -1.68 -4.35 -9.73
CA LEU A 29 -1.45 -5.68 -9.18
C LEU A 29 -2.48 -6.70 -9.68
N MET A 30 -3.75 -6.29 -9.80
CA MET A 30 -4.80 -7.14 -10.36
C MET A 30 -4.58 -7.44 -11.84
N GLN A 31 -4.15 -6.45 -12.65
CA GLN A 31 -3.80 -6.70 -14.05
C GLN A 31 -2.68 -7.75 -14.18
N LEU A 32 -1.61 -7.60 -13.41
CA LEU A 32 -0.50 -8.56 -13.40
C LEU A 32 -0.96 -9.96 -12.97
N ALA A 33 -1.80 -10.04 -11.93
CA ALA A 33 -2.34 -11.31 -11.45
C ALA A 33 -3.19 -12.01 -12.53
N LEU A 34 -4.08 -11.27 -13.20
CA LEU A 34 -4.88 -11.79 -14.32
C LEU A 34 -4.01 -12.26 -15.48
N PHE A 35 -2.95 -11.51 -15.80
CA PHE A 35 -1.99 -11.90 -16.83
C PHE A 35 -1.28 -13.22 -16.50
N ILE A 36 -0.78 -13.35 -15.26
CA ILE A 36 -0.13 -14.58 -14.79
C ILE A 36 -1.08 -15.77 -14.86
N GLU A 37 -2.30 -15.61 -14.34
CA GLU A 37 -3.30 -16.68 -14.34
C GLU A 37 -3.61 -17.14 -15.77
N LYS A 38 -3.81 -16.19 -16.70
CA LYS A 38 -4.13 -16.48 -18.11
C LYS A 38 -2.99 -17.17 -18.86
N HIS A 39 -1.75 -16.75 -18.65
CA HIS A 39 -0.62 -17.16 -19.49
C HIS A 39 0.24 -18.27 -18.89
N TYR A 40 0.20 -18.47 -17.56
CA TYR A 40 1.12 -19.35 -16.85
C TYR A 40 0.45 -20.35 -15.90
N GLN A 41 -0.89 -20.47 -15.92
CA GLN A 41 -1.67 -21.49 -15.20
C GLN A 41 -1.23 -21.73 -13.74
N THR A 42 -1.12 -20.65 -12.95
CA THR A 42 -0.62 -20.66 -11.56
C THR A 42 0.74 -21.36 -11.43
N ASN A 43 1.79 -20.66 -11.84
CA ASN A 43 3.16 -21.13 -11.77
C ASN A 43 3.69 -20.98 -10.33
N GLU A 44 3.99 -22.09 -9.65
CA GLU A 44 4.57 -22.11 -8.30
C GLU A 44 5.88 -21.31 -8.17
N LYS A 45 6.53 -20.98 -9.29
CA LYS A 45 7.75 -20.14 -9.31
C LYS A 45 7.49 -18.68 -8.98
N ILE A 46 6.24 -18.20 -9.08
CA ILE A 46 5.89 -16.82 -8.74
C ILE A 46 5.38 -16.81 -7.31
N HIS A 47 6.26 -16.41 -6.39
CA HIS A 47 5.94 -16.32 -4.97
C HIS A 47 6.43 -15.00 -4.41
N PHE A 48 5.56 -14.33 -3.64
CA PHE A 48 5.91 -13.13 -2.89
C PHE A 48 5.51 -13.31 -1.44
N GLU A 49 6.41 -13.06 -0.49
CA GLU A 49 6.05 -13.08 0.93
C GLU A 49 5.03 -11.98 1.24
N LYS A 50 5.25 -10.78 0.69
CA LYS A 50 4.45 -9.59 1.01
C LYS A 50 4.06 -8.79 -0.23
N ILE A 51 2.88 -8.20 -0.16
CA ILE A 51 2.41 -7.22 -1.13
C ILE A 51 2.19 -5.88 -0.43
N PHE A 52 2.82 -4.84 -0.93
CA PHE A 52 2.60 -3.48 -0.49
C PHE A 52 1.70 -2.75 -1.48
N PHE A 53 0.68 -2.07 -0.98
CA PHE A 53 -0.23 -1.32 -1.84
C PHE A 53 -0.46 0.10 -1.34
N ALA A 54 -0.77 1.00 -2.27
CA ALA A 54 -1.10 2.39 -1.98
C ALA A 54 -2.09 2.91 -3.03
N CYS A 55 -2.51 4.16 -2.88
CA CYS A 55 -3.37 4.92 -3.80
C CYS A 55 -4.85 4.49 -3.84
N GLU A 56 -5.18 3.22 -3.56
CA GLU A 56 -6.56 2.71 -3.56
C GLU A 56 -6.78 1.73 -2.40
N PRO A 57 -8.02 1.59 -1.91
CA PRO A 57 -8.35 0.55 -0.95
C PRO A 57 -8.27 -0.85 -1.58
N LEU A 58 -7.74 -1.81 -0.84
CA LEU A 58 -7.74 -3.22 -1.19
C LEU A 58 -8.89 -3.93 -0.45
N ASN A 59 -9.87 -4.46 -1.19
CA ASN A 59 -10.94 -5.25 -0.60
C ASN A 59 -10.55 -6.73 -0.46
N ASN A 60 -11.35 -7.49 0.30
CA ASN A 60 -11.07 -8.90 0.59
C ASN A 60 -11.05 -9.77 -0.68
N LEU A 61 -11.92 -9.53 -1.66
CA LEU A 61 -11.94 -10.29 -2.91
C LEU A 61 -10.63 -10.16 -3.69
N LYS A 62 -10.10 -8.93 -3.84
CA LYS A 62 -8.79 -8.71 -4.48
C LYS A 62 -7.66 -9.32 -3.65
N ARG A 63 -7.73 -9.21 -2.32
CA ARG A 63 -6.73 -9.79 -1.41
C ARG A 63 -6.67 -11.31 -1.54
N ASP A 64 -7.80 -11.99 -1.55
CA ASP A 64 -7.88 -13.45 -1.67
C ASP A 64 -7.40 -13.90 -3.06
N TYR A 65 -7.73 -13.12 -4.10
CA TYR A 65 -7.21 -13.35 -5.44
C TYR A 65 -5.68 -13.22 -5.48
N PHE A 66 -5.10 -12.20 -4.82
CA PHE A 66 -3.65 -12.05 -4.71
C PHE A 66 -3.00 -13.19 -3.95
N LYS A 67 -3.56 -13.61 -2.81
CA LYS A 67 -3.05 -14.77 -2.05
C LYS A 67 -2.97 -16.03 -2.92
N ARG A 68 -3.96 -16.22 -3.80
CA ARG A 68 -4.03 -17.38 -4.68
C ARG A 68 -3.04 -17.32 -5.85
N VAL A 69 -2.94 -16.18 -6.54
CA VAL A 69 -2.10 -16.04 -7.75
C VAL A 69 -0.64 -15.74 -7.42
N PHE A 70 -0.39 -14.91 -6.42
CA PHE A 70 0.94 -14.49 -6.01
C PHE A 70 1.52 -15.31 -4.86
N HIS A 71 0.75 -16.27 -4.34
CA HIS A 71 1.13 -17.11 -3.20
C HIS A 71 1.57 -16.30 -1.97
N CYS A 72 0.99 -15.11 -1.76
CA CYS A 72 1.43 -14.19 -0.71
C CYS A 72 0.76 -14.41 0.64
N SER A 73 1.50 -14.21 1.73
CA SER A 73 0.96 -14.35 3.10
C SER A 73 0.33 -13.06 3.60
N THR A 74 0.80 -11.90 3.14
CA THR A 74 0.39 -10.61 3.73
C THR A 74 0.36 -9.51 2.68
N CYS A 75 -0.75 -8.77 2.62
CA CYS A 75 -0.79 -7.47 1.94
C CYS A 75 -0.89 -6.34 2.97
N LEU A 76 -0.10 -5.27 2.84
CA LEU A 76 -0.12 -4.11 3.74
C LEU A 76 -0.27 -2.82 2.93
N GLY A 77 -1.20 -1.98 3.37
CA GLY A 77 -1.45 -0.68 2.76
C GLY A 77 -0.53 0.41 3.30
N PHE A 78 -0.18 1.35 2.44
CA PHE A 78 0.43 2.63 2.79
C PHE A 78 -0.52 3.76 2.42
N TYR A 79 -0.60 4.76 3.29
CA TYR A 79 -1.42 5.94 3.11
C TYR A 79 -0.53 7.18 3.02
N GLY A 80 -0.82 8.01 2.02
CA GLY A 80 0.03 9.14 1.65
C GLY A 80 -0.39 9.75 0.32
N SER A 81 0.30 10.83 -0.05
CA SER A 81 0.14 11.52 -1.33
C SER A 81 1.50 11.89 -1.93
N ALA A 82 1.52 12.40 -3.16
CA ALA A 82 2.74 12.90 -3.77
C ALA A 82 3.33 14.09 -2.99
N GLU A 83 2.45 14.91 -2.41
CA GLU A 83 2.80 16.07 -1.59
C GLU A 83 3.30 15.60 -0.23
N THR A 84 2.56 14.77 0.48
CA THR A 84 2.84 14.39 1.87
C THR A 84 3.91 13.32 2.02
N GLY A 85 4.16 12.53 0.97
CA GLY A 85 4.83 11.25 1.09
C GLY A 85 3.95 10.24 1.82
N VAL A 86 4.53 9.09 2.15
CA VAL A 86 3.87 8.10 3.01
C VAL A 86 3.91 8.62 4.45
N PHE A 87 2.75 8.69 5.10
CA PHE A 87 2.65 9.13 6.48
C PHE A 87 1.96 8.13 7.41
N ALA A 88 1.26 7.13 6.87
CA ALA A 88 0.70 6.04 7.66
C ALA A 88 0.80 4.70 6.93
N CYS A 89 0.83 3.59 7.67
CA CYS A 89 0.88 2.24 7.12
C CYS A 89 0.02 1.27 7.92
N GLN A 90 -0.42 0.19 7.28
CA GLN A 90 -1.09 -0.90 7.98
C GLN A 90 -0.08 -1.81 8.66
N THR A 91 -0.49 -2.39 9.79
CA THR A 91 0.21 -3.51 10.43
C THR A 91 -0.44 -4.84 10.07
N PRO A 92 0.25 -5.98 10.29
CA PRO A 92 -0.32 -7.30 10.05
C PRO A 92 -1.69 -7.51 10.72
N GLU A 93 -1.83 -7.06 11.97
CA GLU A 93 -3.07 -7.12 12.75
C GLU A 93 -4.24 -6.44 12.04
N TYR A 94 -4.00 -5.28 11.42
CA TYR A 94 -5.02 -4.48 10.75
C TYR A 94 -5.03 -4.63 9.23
N SER A 95 -4.34 -5.63 8.69
CA SER A 95 -4.13 -5.77 7.25
C SER A 95 -5.43 -5.88 6.43
N THR A 96 -6.51 -6.40 7.01
CA THR A 96 -7.83 -6.54 6.34
C THR A 96 -8.78 -5.37 6.58
N THR A 97 -8.36 -4.37 7.37
CA THR A 97 -9.19 -3.22 7.72
C THR A 97 -8.78 -1.98 6.91
N ARG A 98 -9.35 -0.81 7.24
CA ARG A 98 -8.92 0.50 6.73
C ARG A 98 -8.17 1.32 7.78
N LEU A 99 -7.62 0.65 8.79
CA LEU A 99 -6.83 1.28 9.84
C LEU A 99 -5.37 1.36 9.41
N TYR A 100 -4.76 2.53 9.67
CA TYR A 100 -3.37 2.82 9.39
C TYR A 100 -2.77 3.46 10.63
N MET A 101 -1.57 3.02 11.00
CA MET A 101 -0.79 3.62 12.07
C MET A 101 0.19 4.63 11.50
N TYR A 102 0.43 5.71 12.23
CA TYR A 102 1.41 6.72 11.88
C TYR A 102 2.35 6.99 13.08
N PRO A 103 3.64 7.25 12.85
CA PRO A 103 4.58 7.58 13.91
C PRO A 103 4.43 9.05 14.33
N LYS A 104 3.97 9.27 15.57
CA LYS A 104 3.71 10.62 16.14
C LYS A 104 4.97 11.50 16.14
N GLU A 105 6.17 10.90 16.13
CA GLU A 105 7.45 11.60 16.13
C GLU A 105 7.84 12.17 14.75
N LEU A 106 7.26 11.65 13.66
CA LEU A 106 7.62 12.06 12.30
C LEU A 106 6.51 12.90 11.64
N VAL A 107 5.26 12.60 11.98
CA VAL A 107 4.09 13.26 11.40
C VAL A 107 3.04 13.50 12.48
N GLN A 108 2.46 14.69 12.46
CA GLN A 108 1.21 14.99 13.15
C GLN A 108 0.04 14.85 12.18
N VAL A 109 -0.99 14.10 12.58
CA VAL A 109 -2.26 13.96 11.86
C VAL A 109 -3.36 14.56 12.71
N ASP A 110 -4.12 15.51 12.14
CA ASP A 110 -5.34 16.07 12.74
C ASP A 110 -6.55 15.73 11.86
N ILE A 111 -7.76 15.80 12.43
CA ILE A 111 -9.02 15.72 11.69
C ILE A 111 -9.78 17.04 11.82
N ASN A 112 -10.13 17.65 10.69
CA ASN A 112 -10.95 18.86 10.65
C ASN A 112 -12.16 18.63 9.74
N ASN A 113 -13.38 18.63 10.29
CA ASN A 113 -14.61 18.31 9.54
C ASN A 113 -14.49 17.01 8.72
N GLU A 114 -14.04 15.93 9.37
CA GLU A 114 -13.73 14.61 8.76
C GLU A 114 -12.57 14.61 7.74
N GLN A 115 -11.97 15.75 7.42
CA GLN A 115 -10.82 15.83 6.51
C GLN A 115 -9.51 15.58 7.25
N ILE A 116 -8.64 14.79 6.64
CA ILE A 116 -7.32 14.46 7.16
C ILE A 116 -6.36 15.62 6.87
N ILE A 117 -5.83 16.20 7.94
CA ILE A 117 -4.84 17.27 7.92
C ILE A 117 -3.50 16.70 8.40
N VAL A 118 -2.43 16.97 7.66
CA VAL A 118 -1.09 16.40 7.93
C VAL A 118 -0.05 17.51 8.07
N THR A 119 0.79 17.38 9.10
CA THR A 119 2.01 18.17 9.26
C THR A 119 3.21 17.22 9.33
N ASN A 120 4.17 17.38 8.42
CA ASN A 120 5.41 16.60 8.46
C ASN A 120 6.45 17.32 9.32
N LEU A 121 6.94 16.66 10.37
CA LEU A 121 7.79 17.26 11.40
C LEU A 121 9.29 17.22 11.04
N VAL A 122 9.67 16.38 10.08
CA VAL A 122 11.09 16.11 9.77
C VAL A 122 11.53 16.64 8.39
N ARG A 123 10.57 16.93 7.51
CA ARG A 123 10.85 17.39 6.14
C ARG A 123 11.43 18.82 6.15
N ARG A 124 12.57 19.00 5.47
CA ARG A 124 13.25 20.32 5.36
C ARG A 124 13.00 21.07 4.05
N ARG A 125 12.56 20.39 2.99
CA ARG A 125 12.24 20.98 1.67
C ARG A 125 10.78 20.72 1.35
N ASN A 126 10.04 21.71 0.83
CA ASN A 126 8.59 21.61 0.60
C ASN A 126 7.84 21.21 1.88
N GLN A 127 8.04 21.99 2.94
CA GLN A 127 7.39 21.77 4.22
C GLN A 127 5.87 21.85 4.06
N LEU A 128 5.19 20.91 4.69
CA LEU A 128 3.74 20.83 4.73
C LEU A 128 3.32 21.00 6.18
N ILE A 129 2.69 22.14 6.47
CA ILE A 129 2.18 22.50 7.78
C ILE A 129 0.67 22.61 7.63
N ARG A 130 -0.06 21.80 8.40
CA ARG A 130 -1.52 21.70 8.36
C ARG A 130 -2.05 21.51 6.93
N PHE A 131 -1.38 20.68 6.14
CA PHE A 131 -1.78 20.41 4.76
C PHE A 131 -3.04 19.54 4.74
N ASN A 132 -4.07 20.03 4.05
CA ASN A 132 -5.29 19.27 3.83
C ASN A 132 -5.06 18.25 2.70
N THR A 133 -5.15 16.97 3.02
CA THR A 133 -4.92 15.89 2.06
C THR A 133 -6.08 15.69 1.08
N GLY A 134 -7.25 16.27 1.37
CA GLY A 134 -8.51 15.98 0.68
C GLY A 134 -9.11 14.60 1.00
N GLY A 135 -8.39 13.76 1.75
CA GLY A 135 -8.88 12.47 2.24
C GLY A 135 -9.81 12.63 3.45
N LEU A 136 -10.79 11.73 3.55
CA LEU A 136 -11.68 11.63 4.70
C LEU A 136 -11.18 10.57 5.67
N GLY A 137 -11.26 10.85 6.97
CA GLY A 137 -10.76 9.93 8.00
C GLY A 137 -11.19 10.29 9.41
N ARG A 138 -10.82 9.40 10.34
CA ARG A 138 -11.01 9.56 11.77
C ARG A 138 -9.76 9.06 12.48
N LEU A 139 -9.41 9.70 13.60
CA LEU A 139 -8.38 9.20 14.50
C LEU A 139 -9.03 8.27 15.51
N ILE A 140 -8.40 7.12 15.71
CA ILE A 140 -8.75 6.18 16.75
C ILE A 140 -7.58 6.20 17.73
N PRO A 141 -7.81 6.55 19.01
CA PRO A 141 -6.78 6.44 20.02
C PRO A 141 -6.26 4.99 20.06
N THR A 142 -4.95 4.83 19.97
CA THR A 142 -4.30 3.62 20.47
C THR A 142 -4.26 3.75 21.98
N ASP A 143 -4.59 2.70 22.73
CA ASP A 143 -4.42 2.72 24.18
C ASP A 143 -2.96 3.05 24.48
N ASP A 144 -2.71 4.28 24.95
CA ASP A 144 -1.42 4.71 25.41
C ASP A 144 -1.19 3.99 26.75
N ASN A 145 -0.54 2.83 26.72
CA ASN A 145 0.13 2.32 27.92
C ASN A 145 1.32 3.26 28.18
N GLU A 146 1.06 4.35 28.91
CA GLU A 146 2.09 5.11 29.64
C GLU A 146 2.70 4.26 30.77
#